data_AF-A0A944RCG8-F1
#
_entry.id   AF-A0A944RCG8-F1
#
_cell.length_a   1.000
_cell.length_b   1.000
_cell.length_c   1.000
_cell.angle_alpha   90.00
_cell.angle_beta   90.00
_cell.angle_gamma   90.00
#
_symmetry.space_group_name_H-M   'P 1'
#
loop_
_entity.id
_entity.type
_entity.pdbx_description
1 polymer ?
#
loop_
_entity_poly.entity_id
_entity_poly.type
_entity_poly.pdbx_seq_one_letter_code
_entity_poly.pdbx_strand_id
1 'polypeptide(L)'
;MENDFGRYELSTLSNIHAPKPQLNQLVEESFISLQKRLANELGWDFLSDLENAFVPLTEKLPPGHSNSWLYTGRAFAFNPDFLKTEWLKVVREDFGKETYWRIFIKPIDQDGSVGNPMTQFNWDFSGINLENSADVSLGGKQKSSIPGGYWVDFTSIASAYGWGRQPALENWIQYYPGNQFNLFAAMNGLSWQESMLQIYPPEIFMSSQSGDTQ
;
A
#
# COMPACT_ATOMS: atom_id res chain seq x y z
N MET A 1 -17.19 -14.45 -11.47
CA MET A 1 -18.54 -14.12 -11.93
C MET A 1 -19.24 -13.23 -10.91
N GLU A 2 -20.13 -12.35 -11.36
CA GLU A 2 -21.03 -11.62 -10.48
C GLU A 2 -22.02 -12.62 -9.85
N ASN A 3 -22.24 -12.53 -8.53
CA ASN A 3 -23.20 -13.40 -7.85
C ASN A 3 -24.64 -12.93 -8.08
N ASP A 4 -25.62 -13.72 -7.63
CA ASP A 4 -27.06 -13.46 -7.79
C ASP A 4 -27.54 -12.09 -7.24
N PHE A 5 -26.68 -11.37 -6.51
CA PHE A 5 -26.95 -10.06 -5.93
C PHE A 5 -26.17 -8.91 -6.58
N GLY A 6 -25.55 -9.13 -7.73
CA GLY A 6 -24.81 -8.08 -8.43
C GLY A 6 -23.44 -7.77 -7.81
N ARG A 7 -22.87 -8.70 -7.04
CA ARG A 7 -21.61 -8.50 -6.31
C ARG A 7 -20.52 -9.45 -6.80
N TYR A 8 -19.29 -8.98 -6.76
CA TYR A 8 -18.10 -9.74 -7.12
C TYR A 8 -17.60 -10.55 -5.93
N GLU A 9 -17.10 -11.75 -6.22
CA GLU A 9 -16.47 -12.61 -5.22
C GLU A 9 -15.06 -12.15 -4.89
N LEU A 10 -14.62 -12.53 -3.69
CA LEU A 10 -13.23 -12.41 -3.27
C LEU A 10 -12.51 -13.73 -3.57
N SER A 11 -11.54 -13.67 -4.47
CA SER A 11 -10.64 -14.78 -4.79
C SER A 11 -9.51 -14.88 -3.76
N THR A 12 -9.18 -16.10 -3.34
CA THR A 12 -8.03 -16.35 -2.48
C THR A 12 -6.74 -16.44 -3.32
N LEU A 13 -5.78 -15.58 -3.03
CA LEU A 13 -4.47 -15.57 -3.66
C LEU A 13 -3.67 -16.80 -3.24
N SER A 14 -3.26 -17.60 -4.23
CA SER A 14 -2.41 -18.77 -4.00
C SER A 14 -0.95 -18.35 -3.75
N ASN A 15 -0.27 -19.01 -2.83
CA ASN A 15 1.14 -18.76 -2.47
C ASN A 15 1.43 -17.34 -1.94
N ILE A 16 0.43 -16.66 -1.38
CA ILE A 16 0.58 -15.39 -0.67
C ILE A 16 0.32 -15.64 0.81
N HIS A 17 1.27 -15.26 1.65
CA HIS A 17 1.11 -15.21 3.08
C HIS A 17 0.55 -13.84 3.49
N ALA A 18 -0.64 -13.84 4.10
CA ALA A 18 -1.29 -12.66 4.66
C ALA A 18 -2.37 -13.12 5.66
N PRO A 19 -2.84 -12.26 6.59
CA PRO A 19 -3.95 -12.59 7.48
C PRO A 19 -5.22 -12.97 6.72
N LYS A 20 -5.51 -12.26 5.62
CA LYS A 20 -6.61 -12.54 4.69
C LYS A 20 -6.12 -12.31 3.25
N PRO A 21 -5.61 -13.36 2.58
CA PRO A 21 -5.00 -13.26 1.26
C PRO A 21 -6.09 -13.26 0.18
N GLN A 22 -7.05 -12.34 0.26
CA GLN A 22 -8.19 -12.27 -0.62
C GLN A 22 -8.17 -10.97 -1.41
N LEU A 23 -8.50 -11.02 -2.69
CA LEU A 23 -8.74 -9.84 -3.53
C LEU A 23 -10.04 -10.00 -4.29
N ASN A 24 -10.66 -8.88 -4.66
CA ASN A 24 -11.75 -8.86 -5.59
C ASN A 24 -11.29 -9.47 -6.91
N GLN A 25 -12.04 -10.45 -7.43
CA GLN A 25 -11.70 -11.18 -8.66
C GLN A 25 -11.41 -10.27 -9.87
N LEU A 26 -11.94 -9.03 -9.89
CA LEU A 26 -11.69 -8.05 -10.94
C LEU A 26 -10.25 -7.51 -10.98
N VAL A 27 -9.48 -7.65 -9.89
CA VAL A 27 -8.11 -7.14 -9.78
C VAL A 27 -7.07 -8.23 -9.51
N GLU A 28 -7.52 -9.45 -9.26
CA GLU A 28 -6.65 -10.61 -8.96
C GLU A 28 -5.60 -10.84 -10.06
N GLU A 29 -6.02 -10.92 -11.32
CA GLU A 29 -5.11 -11.20 -12.44
C GLU A 29 -4.01 -10.12 -12.57
N SER A 30 -4.39 -8.86 -12.36
CA SER A 30 -3.43 -7.75 -12.36
C SER A 30 -2.42 -7.89 -11.22
N PHE A 31 -2.86 -8.24 -10.00
CA PHE A 31 -1.95 -8.49 -8.88
C PHE A 31 -0.97 -9.63 -9.18
N ILE A 32 -1.47 -10.76 -9.67
CA ILE A 32 -0.63 -11.92 -10.03
C ILE A 32 0.41 -11.55 -11.09
N SER A 33 0.00 -10.73 -12.07
CA SER A 33 0.90 -10.26 -13.13
C SER A 33 1.97 -9.31 -12.60
N LEU A 34 1.60 -8.39 -11.69
CA LEU A 34 2.53 -7.52 -10.97
C LEU A 34 3.54 -8.34 -10.16
N GLN A 35 3.07 -9.31 -9.36
CA GLN A 35 3.93 -10.18 -8.56
C GLN A 35 4.94 -10.92 -9.43
N LYS A 36 4.50 -11.58 -10.51
CA LYS A 36 5.39 -12.30 -11.44
C LYS A 36 6.42 -11.38 -12.07
N ARG A 37 6.00 -10.18 -12.51
CA ARG A 37 6.91 -9.19 -13.08
C ARG A 37 7.99 -8.77 -12.09
N LEU A 38 7.61 -8.49 -10.85
CA LEU A 38 8.55 -8.08 -9.80
C LEU A 38 9.49 -9.21 -9.41
N ALA A 39 8.99 -10.44 -9.23
CA ALA A 39 9.83 -11.58 -8.90
C ALA A 39 10.92 -11.82 -9.96
N ASN A 40 10.58 -11.66 -11.24
CA ASN A 40 11.53 -11.76 -12.34
C ASN A 40 12.61 -10.66 -12.32
N GLU A 41 12.25 -9.41 -11.99
CA GLU A 41 13.23 -8.32 -11.91
C GLU A 41 14.08 -8.38 -10.63
N LEU A 42 13.47 -8.73 -9.51
CA LEU A 42 14.14 -8.70 -8.22
C LEU A 42 15.00 -9.94 -7.99
N GLY A 43 14.65 -11.07 -8.60
CA GLY A 43 15.23 -12.38 -8.30
C GLY A 43 14.65 -13.02 -7.03
N TRP A 44 13.67 -12.38 -6.39
CA TRP A 44 12.94 -12.87 -5.22
C TRP A 44 11.53 -12.32 -5.19
N ASP A 45 10.62 -13.04 -4.54
CA ASP A 45 9.21 -12.66 -4.48
C ASP A 45 8.96 -11.66 -3.35
N PHE A 46 8.97 -10.37 -3.68
CA PHE A 46 8.69 -9.30 -2.73
C PHE A 46 7.25 -9.29 -2.22
N LEU A 47 6.29 -9.78 -3.03
CA LEU A 47 4.86 -9.73 -2.71
C LEU A 47 4.33 -11.05 -2.14
N SER A 48 5.18 -12.06 -1.93
CA SER A 48 4.76 -13.34 -1.32
C SER A 48 4.30 -13.21 0.13
N ASP A 49 4.71 -12.14 0.82
CA ASP A 49 4.34 -11.87 2.21
C ASP A 49 3.78 -10.44 2.33
N LEU A 50 2.49 -10.35 2.64
CA LEU A 50 1.76 -9.10 2.74
C LEU A 50 1.36 -8.86 4.19
N GLU A 51 1.37 -7.59 4.57
CA GLU A 51 0.73 -7.17 5.82
C GLU A 51 -0.79 -7.42 5.72
N ASN A 52 -1.40 -6.99 4.61
CA ASN A 52 -2.82 -7.19 4.33
C ASN A 52 -3.10 -7.27 2.83
N ALA A 53 -4.06 -8.09 2.42
CA ALA A 53 -4.71 -7.99 1.10
C ALA A 53 -6.19 -7.60 1.24
N PHE A 54 -6.82 -8.03 2.33
CA PHE A 54 -8.21 -7.69 2.63
C PHE A 54 -8.41 -7.54 4.13
N VAL A 55 -9.30 -6.63 4.52
CA VAL A 55 -9.78 -6.50 5.90
C VAL A 55 -11.30 -6.42 5.84
N PRO A 56 -12.07 -7.26 6.56
CA PRO A 56 -13.52 -7.15 6.57
C PRO A 56 -13.99 -5.98 7.43
N LEU A 57 -15.19 -5.47 7.16
CA LEU A 57 -15.83 -4.43 7.99
C LEU A 57 -16.02 -4.80 9.48
N THR A 58 -15.97 -6.09 9.82
CA THR A 58 -16.02 -6.56 11.21
C THR A 58 -14.72 -6.32 11.97
N GLU A 59 -13.62 -6.02 11.28
CA GLU A 59 -12.32 -5.70 11.85
C GLU A 59 -12.06 -4.20 11.75
N LYS A 60 -11.49 -3.63 12.80
CA LYS A 60 -11.18 -2.20 12.85
C LYS A 60 -9.73 -1.98 12.47
N LEU A 61 -9.52 -1.24 11.38
CA LEU A 61 -8.23 -0.63 11.11
C LEU A 61 -7.92 0.49 12.12
N PRO A 62 -6.64 0.90 12.23
CA PRO A 62 -6.25 1.99 13.10
C PRO A 62 -6.98 3.31 12.78
N PRO A 63 -7.04 4.28 13.72
CA PRO A 63 -7.73 5.55 13.52
C PRO A 63 -7.31 6.28 12.23
N GLY A 64 -8.29 6.86 11.52
CA GLY A 64 -8.05 7.57 10.25
C GLY A 64 -8.10 6.69 9.00
N HIS A 65 -8.21 5.36 9.14
CA HIS A 65 -8.29 4.42 8.02
C HIS A 65 -9.71 3.93 7.71
N SER A 66 -10.76 4.69 8.07
CA SER A 66 -12.16 4.28 7.86
C SER A 66 -12.51 4.07 6.38
N ASN A 67 -11.87 4.81 5.48
CA ASN A 67 -12.03 4.69 4.03
C ASN A 67 -10.84 3.96 3.39
N SER A 68 -10.20 3.04 4.11
CA SER A 68 -9.11 2.24 3.55
C SER A 68 -9.61 1.37 2.40
N TRP A 69 -8.86 1.34 1.32
CA TRP A 69 -9.14 0.47 0.18
C TRP A 69 -9.00 -1.02 0.52
N LEU A 70 -8.36 -1.39 1.64
CA LEU A 70 -8.30 -2.78 2.11
C LEU A 70 -9.70 -3.36 2.39
N TYR A 71 -10.67 -2.52 2.73
CA TYR A 71 -12.06 -2.96 2.88
C TYR A 71 -12.71 -3.34 1.56
N THR A 72 -12.21 -2.88 0.41
CA THR A 72 -12.85 -3.10 -0.90
C THR A 72 -12.43 -4.40 -1.58
N GLY A 73 -11.40 -5.07 -1.06
CA GLY A 73 -10.70 -6.15 -1.75
C GLY A 73 -9.90 -5.69 -2.98
N ARG A 74 -9.73 -4.37 -3.18
CA ARG A 74 -8.98 -3.79 -4.31
C ARG A 74 -7.68 -3.11 -3.86
N ALA A 75 -7.10 -3.54 -2.75
CA ALA A 75 -5.83 -3.03 -2.24
C ALA A 75 -4.95 -4.14 -1.71
N PHE A 76 -3.66 -3.84 -1.58
CA PHE A 76 -2.75 -4.64 -0.76
C PHE A 76 -1.78 -3.73 -0.01
N ALA A 77 -1.32 -4.20 1.12
CA ALA A 77 -0.25 -3.62 1.91
C ALA A 77 0.91 -4.62 1.98
N PHE A 78 2.07 -4.28 1.41
CA PHE A 78 3.25 -5.15 1.52
C PHE A 78 3.80 -5.14 2.96
N ASN A 79 4.58 -6.16 3.33
CA ASN A 79 5.14 -6.26 4.69
C ASN A 79 6.02 -5.03 5.05
N PRO A 80 5.65 -4.21 6.06
CA PRO A 80 6.39 -3.00 6.40
C PRO A 80 7.76 -3.28 7.02
N ASP A 81 8.06 -4.51 7.45
CA ASP A 81 9.37 -4.87 8.02
C ASP A 81 10.51 -4.73 7.01
N PHE A 82 10.23 -4.76 5.71
CA PHE A 82 11.23 -4.45 4.68
C PHE A 82 11.86 -3.07 4.85
N LEU A 83 11.13 -2.11 5.42
CA LEU A 83 11.66 -0.76 5.70
C LEU A 83 12.83 -0.78 6.70
N LYS A 84 12.91 -1.79 7.57
CA LYS A 84 13.99 -1.96 8.55
C LYS A 84 15.23 -2.61 7.94
N THR A 85 15.19 -2.98 6.66
CA THR A 85 16.26 -3.69 5.94
C THR A 85 16.94 -2.80 4.92
N GLU A 86 17.98 -3.32 4.27
CA GLU A 86 18.63 -2.67 3.14
C GLU A 86 17.98 -2.96 1.78
N TRP A 87 16.85 -3.69 1.76
CA TRP A 87 16.16 -4.12 0.55
C TRP A 87 15.12 -3.11 0.04
N LEU A 88 14.65 -2.21 0.89
CA LEU A 88 13.61 -1.25 0.55
C LEU A 88 14.05 0.16 0.92
N LYS A 89 13.85 1.11 -0.01
CA LYS A 89 14.01 2.55 0.24
C LYS A 89 12.73 3.27 -0.16
N VAL A 90 12.39 4.26 0.65
CA VAL A 90 11.20 5.09 0.45
C VAL A 90 11.66 6.50 0.11
N VAL A 91 11.07 7.12 -0.89
CA VAL A 91 11.31 8.52 -1.27
C VAL A 91 10.01 9.29 -1.10
N ARG A 92 10.07 10.44 -0.44
CA ARG A 92 8.93 11.34 -0.26
C ARG A 92 8.66 12.09 -1.56
N GLU A 93 7.40 12.09 -2.00
CA GLU A 93 6.91 12.92 -3.10
C GLU A 93 5.67 13.68 -2.63
N ASP A 94 5.73 15.01 -2.60
CA ASP A 94 4.59 15.85 -2.22
C ASP A 94 3.86 16.40 -3.46
N PHE A 95 2.54 16.24 -3.50
CA PHE A 95 1.67 16.76 -4.56
C PHE A 95 0.58 17.63 -3.92
N GLY A 96 0.75 18.95 -4.00
CA GLY A 96 -0.14 19.88 -3.32
C GLY A 96 -0.07 19.70 -1.80
N LYS A 97 -1.17 19.27 -1.18
CA LYS A 97 -1.25 18.98 0.27
C LYS A 97 -1.03 17.51 0.61
N GLU A 98 -0.98 16.64 -0.39
CA GLU A 98 -0.87 15.21 -0.19
C GLU A 98 0.59 14.78 -0.23
N THR A 99 0.99 13.96 0.73
CA THR A 99 2.29 13.30 0.73
C THR A 99 2.13 11.88 0.22
N TYR A 100 2.95 11.51 -0.75
CA TYR A 100 3.05 10.17 -1.30
C TYR A 100 4.44 9.60 -1.09
N TRP A 101 4.53 8.27 -1.18
CA TRP A 101 5.76 7.54 -1.00
C TRP A 101 6.08 6.74 -2.25
N ARG A 102 7.22 7.04 -2.87
CA ARG A 102 7.79 6.24 -3.95
C ARG A 102 8.68 5.16 -3.36
N ILE A 103 8.50 3.94 -3.82
CA ILE A 103 9.13 2.75 -3.24
C ILE A 103 10.13 2.18 -4.24
N PHE A 104 11.32 1.94 -3.74
CA PHE A 104 12.42 1.32 -4.48
C PHE A 104 12.83 0.04 -3.78
N ILE A 105 12.92 -1.04 -4.55
CA ILE A 105 13.31 -2.37 -4.05
C ILE A 105 14.64 -2.76 -4.67
N LYS A 106 15.54 -3.29 -3.85
CA LYS A 106 16.85 -3.74 -4.30
C LYS A 106 16.72 -5.15 -4.93
N PRO A 107 17.09 -5.34 -6.21
CA PRO A 107 17.21 -6.68 -6.80
C PRO A 107 18.44 -7.41 -6.25
N ILE A 108 18.45 -8.74 -6.35
CA ILE A 108 19.61 -9.58 -5.99
C ILE A 108 20.82 -9.21 -6.86
N ASP A 109 20.62 -9.10 -8.17
CA ASP A 109 21.67 -8.74 -9.10
C ASP A 109 21.96 -7.23 -9.03
N GLN A 110 23.22 -6.90 -8.71
CA GLN A 110 23.70 -5.52 -8.53
C GLN A 110 24.79 -5.17 -9.55
N ASP A 111 24.82 -5.88 -10.67
CA ASP A 111 25.77 -5.68 -11.78
C ASP A 111 25.29 -4.64 -12.81
N GLY A 112 24.07 -4.12 -12.65
CA GLY A 112 23.43 -3.15 -13.54
C GLY A 112 22.60 -3.76 -14.66
N SER A 113 22.42 -5.08 -14.68
CA SER A 113 21.50 -5.76 -15.60
C SER A 113 20.03 -5.45 -15.30
N VAL A 114 19.69 -5.16 -14.04
CA VAL A 114 18.35 -4.82 -13.58
C VAL A 114 18.38 -3.60 -12.65
N GLY A 115 17.34 -2.78 -12.72
CA GLY A 115 17.20 -1.57 -11.93
C GLY A 115 18.12 -0.43 -12.42
N ASN A 116 18.06 0.69 -11.71
CA ASN A 116 18.89 1.87 -11.99
C ASN A 116 19.47 2.42 -10.69
N PRO A 117 20.63 3.10 -10.72
CA PRO A 117 21.08 3.88 -9.59
C PRO A 117 20.02 4.91 -9.18
N MET A 118 19.73 5.00 -7.89
CA MET A 118 18.84 6.05 -7.39
C MET A 118 19.48 7.42 -7.60
N THR A 119 18.64 8.44 -7.81
CA THR A 119 19.08 9.85 -7.92
C THR A 119 18.50 10.72 -6.80
N GLN A 120 17.61 10.15 -5.99
CA GLN A 120 16.93 10.81 -4.90
C GLN A 120 17.44 10.31 -3.55
N PHE A 121 17.39 11.19 -2.55
CA PHE A 121 17.61 10.82 -1.16
C PHE A 121 16.38 10.09 -0.62
N ASN A 122 16.60 9.00 0.11
CA ASN A 122 15.50 8.30 0.76
C ASN A 122 15.08 8.98 2.07
N TRP A 123 13.81 8.81 2.42
CA TRP A 123 13.23 9.18 3.70
C TRP A 123 13.58 8.16 4.77
N ASP A 124 13.73 8.65 5.99
CA ASP A 124 14.00 7.89 7.21
C ASP A 124 12.94 8.23 8.26
N PHE A 125 12.09 7.24 8.56
CA PHE A 125 11.00 7.39 9.52
C PHE A 125 11.44 7.27 10.99
N SER A 126 12.71 6.94 11.27
CA SER A 126 13.20 6.77 12.65
C SER A 126 13.05 8.02 13.52
N GLY A 127 12.96 9.20 12.91
CA GLY A 127 12.73 10.48 13.58
C GLY A 127 11.40 10.57 14.34
N ILE A 128 10.39 9.76 14.02
CA ILE A 128 9.07 9.79 14.68
C ILE A 128 9.16 9.37 16.17
N ASN A 129 10.15 8.56 16.55
CA ASN A 129 10.27 7.99 17.90
C ASN A 129 11.33 8.67 18.79
N LEU A 130 11.94 9.78 18.34
CA LEU A 130 13.01 10.45 19.08
C LEU A 130 12.48 11.67 19.82
N GLU A 131 12.17 11.55 21.10
CA GLU A 131 11.47 12.57 21.93
C GLU A 131 12.06 14.00 21.92
N ASN A 132 13.23 14.26 21.34
CA ASN A 132 13.87 15.58 21.36
C ASN A 132 14.65 15.94 20.06
N SER A 133 14.19 15.51 18.88
CA SER A 133 14.81 15.92 17.61
C SER A 133 13.89 16.83 16.78
N ALA A 134 14.48 17.78 16.06
CA ALA A 134 13.75 18.57 15.05
C ALA A 134 13.12 17.69 13.95
N ASP A 135 13.57 16.44 13.81
CA ASP A 135 13.05 15.47 12.84
C ASP A 135 11.64 14.95 13.23
N VAL A 136 11.24 15.04 14.50
CA VAL A 136 9.90 14.61 14.97
C VAL A 136 8.81 15.47 14.32
N SER A 137 9.00 16.79 14.27
CA SER A 137 7.99 17.70 13.70
C SER A 137 7.83 17.55 12.19
N LEU A 138 8.74 16.82 11.54
CA LEU A 138 8.73 16.53 10.12
C LEU A 138 8.26 15.10 9.80
N GLY A 139 8.01 14.26 10.81
CA GLY A 139 7.62 12.86 10.62
C GLY A 139 8.78 11.97 10.15
N GLY A 140 10.01 12.38 10.43
CA GLY A 140 11.23 11.75 9.92
C GLY A 140 12.15 12.75 9.24
N LYS A 141 13.13 12.25 8.50
CA LYS A 141 14.08 13.10 7.77
C LYS A 141 14.51 12.49 6.44
N GLN A 142 14.92 13.36 5.53
CA GLN A 142 15.67 12.94 4.36
C GLN A 142 17.09 12.52 4.78
N LYS A 143 17.60 11.40 4.25
CA LYS A 143 18.99 11.00 4.45
C LYS A 143 19.95 11.97 3.75
N SER A 144 21.20 12.02 4.22
CA SER A 144 22.26 12.90 3.69
C SER A 144 23.04 12.28 2.52
N SER A 145 22.79 11.02 2.17
CA SER A 145 23.39 10.34 1.03
C SER A 145 22.33 9.62 0.21
N ILE A 146 22.58 9.56 -1.11
CA ILE A 146 21.78 8.77 -2.03
C ILE A 146 22.19 7.29 -1.86
N PRO A 147 21.23 6.35 -1.76
CA PRO A 147 21.54 4.93 -1.70
C PRO A 147 22.36 4.48 -2.93
N GLY A 148 23.51 3.86 -2.69
CA GLY A 148 24.28 3.22 -3.75
C GLY A 148 23.62 1.93 -4.27
N GLY A 149 24.17 1.37 -5.34
CA GLY A 149 23.66 0.17 -5.99
C GLY A 149 22.55 0.45 -7.01
N TYR A 150 21.92 -0.62 -7.48
CA TYR A 150 20.83 -0.59 -8.45
C TYR A 150 19.51 -0.90 -7.76
N TRP A 151 18.47 -0.20 -8.18
CA TRP A 151 17.16 -0.23 -7.55
C TRP A 151 16.05 -0.33 -8.59
N VAL A 152 15.07 -1.18 -8.31
CA VAL A 152 13.85 -1.32 -9.11
C VAL A 152 12.80 -0.36 -8.57
N ASP A 153 12.23 0.46 -9.45
CA ASP A 153 11.15 1.40 -9.13
C ASP A 153 9.81 0.65 -9.05
N PHE A 154 9.52 0.11 -7.87
CA PHE A 154 8.30 -0.65 -7.61
C PHE A 154 7.05 0.19 -7.90
N THR A 155 7.05 1.46 -7.52
CA THR A 155 5.88 2.33 -7.70
C THR A 155 5.52 2.51 -9.17
N SER A 156 6.51 2.67 -10.04
CA SER A 156 6.30 2.79 -11.48
C SER A 156 5.80 1.49 -12.09
N ILE A 157 6.36 0.34 -11.67
CA ILE A 157 5.90 -0.97 -12.13
C ILE A 157 4.47 -1.23 -11.65
N ALA A 158 4.18 -1.04 -10.36
CA ALA A 158 2.83 -1.20 -9.79
C ALA A 158 1.79 -0.37 -10.55
N SER A 159 2.11 0.89 -10.84
CA SER A 159 1.23 1.78 -11.62
C SER A 159 0.96 1.26 -13.03
N ALA A 160 1.95 0.64 -13.69
CA ALA A 160 1.76 0.04 -15.01
C ALA A 160 0.79 -1.17 -15.00
N TYR A 161 0.62 -1.82 -13.86
CA TYR A 161 -0.41 -2.85 -13.65
C TYR A 161 -1.72 -2.30 -13.06
N GLY A 162 -1.83 -0.98 -12.88
CA GLY A 162 -3.03 -0.34 -12.35
C GLY A 162 -3.10 -0.23 -10.83
N TRP A 163 -1.99 -0.50 -10.13
CA TRP A 163 -1.88 -0.36 -8.67
C TRP A 163 -1.26 0.97 -8.30
N GLY A 164 -2.07 1.87 -7.75
CA GLY A 164 -1.65 3.20 -7.31
C GLY A 164 -1.35 3.24 -5.82
N ARG A 165 -0.22 3.83 -5.45
CA ARG A 165 0.09 4.20 -4.06
C ARG A 165 -1.03 5.08 -3.47
N GLN A 166 -1.29 4.93 -2.18
CA GLN A 166 -2.23 5.79 -1.45
C GLN A 166 -1.50 6.97 -0.80
N PRO A 167 -2.17 8.13 -0.62
CA PRO A 167 -1.59 9.25 0.11
C PRO A 167 -1.45 8.91 1.60
N ALA A 168 -0.47 9.51 2.25
CA ALA A 168 -0.40 9.55 3.70
C ALA A 168 -1.63 10.29 4.27
N LEU A 169 -2.10 9.89 5.45
CA LEU A 169 -3.15 10.59 6.19
C LEU A 169 -2.66 11.98 6.63
N GLU A 170 -3.55 12.95 6.78
CA GLU A 170 -3.18 14.33 7.15
C GLU A 170 -2.33 14.43 8.43
N ASN A 171 -2.51 13.49 9.37
CA ASN A 171 -1.81 13.44 10.65
C ASN A 171 -0.56 12.53 10.65
N TRP A 172 -0.09 12.06 9.49
CA TRP A 172 0.99 11.05 9.38
C TRP A 172 2.27 11.41 10.13
N ILE A 173 2.58 12.71 10.23
CA ILE A 173 3.75 13.24 10.95
C ILE A 173 3.74 12.79 12.42
N GLN A 174 2.58 12.82 13.06
CA GLN A 174 2.40 12.49 14.48
C GLN A 174 1.88 11.06 14.68
N TYR A 175 1.49 10.39 13.59
CA TYR A 175 0.80 9.12 13.62
C TYR A 175 1.38 8.17 12.57
N TYR A 176 2.29 7.29 13.01
CA TYR A 176 3.06 6.42 12.12
C TYR A 176 2.23 5.56 11.15
N PRO A 177 1.11 4.91 11.55
CA PRO A 177 0.27 4.17 10.61
C PRO A 177 -0.30 5.04 9.49
N GLY A 178 -0.46 6.33 9.75
CA GLY A 178 -0.89 7.32 8.76
C GLY A 178 0.08 7.51 7.60
N ASN A 179 1.32 7.03 7.67
CA ASN A 179 2.24 7.11 6.53
C ASN A 179 1.73 6.37 5.29
N GLN A 180 1.11 5.20 5.45
CA GLN A 180 0.56 4.40 4.34
C GLN A 180 1.55 4.11 3.20
N PHE A 181 2.86 4.16 3.43
CA PHE A 181 3.89 3.96 2.40
C PHE A 181 3.80 2.59 1.72
N ASN A 182 3.22 1.61 2.40
CA ASN A 182 3.11 0.24 1.92
C ASN A 182 1.77 -0.09 1.25
N LEU A 183 0.81 0.85 1.22
CA LEU A 183 -0.55 0.61 0.72
C LEU A 183 -0.71 1.01 -0.76
N PHE A 184 -1.16 0.06 -1.57
CA PHE A 184 -1.44 0.22 -2.99
C PHE A 184 -2.85 -0.24 -3.32
N ALA A 185 -3.57 0.48 -4.19
CA ALA A 185 -4.94 0.18 -4.57
C ALA A 185 -5.17 0.21 -6.08
N ALA A 186 -5.99 -0.71 -6.57
CA ALA A 186 -6.48 -0.79 -7.94
C ALA A 186 -7.84 -0.08 -8.06
N MET A 187 -7.79 1.25 -8.20
CA MET A 187 -8.98 2.10 -8.22
C MET A 187 -9.80 1.94 -9.51
N ASN A 188 -9.12 1.78 -10.66
CA ASN A 188 -9.75 1.63 -11.98
C ASN A 188 -10.84 2.69 -12.29
N GLY A 189 -10.67 3.92 -11.80
CA GLY A 189 -11.63 5.02 -12.00
C GLY A 189 -12.84 5.00 -11.06
N LEU A 190 -12.91 4.05 -10.13
CA LEU A 190 -13.96 3.96 -9.13
C LEU A 190 -13.64 4.79 -7.89
N SER A 191 -14.67 5.33 -7.26
CA SER A 191 -14.61 5.81 -5.89
C SER A 191 -14.49 4.63 -4.91
N TRP A 192 -14.09 4.94 -3.68
CA TRP A 192 -14.08 3.96 -2.59
C TRP A 192 -15.47 3.39 -2.33
N GLN A 193 -16.52 4.23 -2.35
CA GLN A 193 -17.91 3.80 -2.13
C GLN A 193 -18.40 2.84 -3.22
N GLU A 194 -18.15 3.15 -4.49
CA GLU A 194 -18.49 2.25 -5.60
C GLU A 194 -17.76 0.91 -5.47
N SER A 195 -16.51 0.94 -5.04
CA SER A 195 -15.69 -0.27 -4.82
C SER A 195 -16.18 -1.11 -3.64
N MET A 196 -16.66 -0.48 -2.55
CA MET A 196 -17.28 -1.18 -1.43
C MET A 196 -18.56 -1.92 -1.87
N LEU A 197 -19.38 -1.30 -2.70
CA LEU A 197 -20.62 -1.89 -3.22
C LEU A 197 -20.39 -3.08 -4.16
N GLN A 198 -19.17 -3.28 -4.65
CA GLN A 198 -18.83 -4.48 -5.42
C GLN A 198 -18.85 -5.74 -4.55
N ILE A 199 -18.60 -5.65 -3.24
CA ILE A 199 -18.49 -6.84 -2.37
C ILE A 199 -19.41 -6.78 -1.15
N TYR A 200 -19.95 -5.60 -0.82
CA TYR A 200 -20.88 -5.39 0.28
C TYR A 200 -22.23 -4.86 -0.20
N PRO A 201 -23.31 -5.13 0.53
CA PRO A 201 -24.62 -4.61 0.20
C PRO A 201 -24.75 -3.14 0.66
N PRO A 202 -25.61 -2.31 0.05
CA PRO A 202 -25.65 -0.86 0.30
C PRO A 202 -26.04 -0.45 1.74
N GLU A 203 -26.63 -1.35 2.52
CA GLU A 203 -27.04 -1.12 3.90
C GLU A 203 -25.85 -0.81 4.82
N ILE A 204 -24.62 -1.15 4.43
CA ILE A 204 -23.40 -0.77 5.18
C ILE A 204 -23.23 0.76 5.32
N PHE A 205 -23.91 1.55 4.49
CA PHE A 205 -23.92 3.01 4.55
C PHE A 205 -25.15 3.60 5.24
N MET A 206 -26.11 2.77 5.65
CA MET A 206 -27.38 3.23 6.23
C MET A 206 -27.33 3.38 7.76
N SER A 207 -26.27 2.91 8.42
CA SER A 207 -26.20 2.80 9.88
C SER A 207 -25.81 4.09 10.62
N SER A 208 -26.38 5.24 10.26
CA SER A 208 -26.23 6.49 11.04
C SER A 208 -27.50 7.34 11.19
N GLN A 209 -28.71 6.79 10.99
CA GLN A 209 -29.96 7.57 11.13
C GLN A 209 -31.01 7.00 12.11
N SER A 210 -30.68 6.03 12.95
CA SER A 210 -31.63 5.51 13.94
C SER A 210 -31.00 5.39 15.32
N GLY A 211 -30.90 6.52 16.02
CA GLY A 211 -30.39 6.54 17.38
C GLY A 211 -30.32 7.93 17.99
N ASP A 212 -31.40 8.72 17.89
CA ASP A 212 -31.66 9.85 18.80
C ASP A 212 -33.16 10.17 18.77
N THR A 213 -33.93 9.40 19.53
CA THR A 213 -35.20 9.87 20.09
C THR A 213 -35.47 9.09 21.37
N GLN A 214 -35.03 9.63 22.49
CA GLN A 214 -35.68 9.47 23.79
C GLN A 214 -35.81 10.84 24.44
#